data_AF-A0A961SUF6-F1
#
_entry.id   AF-A0A961SUF6-F1
#
_cell.length_a   1.000
_cell.length_b   1.000
_cell.length_c   1.000
_cell.angle_alpha   90.00
_cell.angle_beta   90.00
_cell.angle_gamma   90.00
#
_symmetry.space_group_name_H-M   'P 1'
#
loop_
_entity.id
_entity.type
_entity.pdbx_description
1 polymer ?
#
loop_
_entity_poly.entity_id
_entity_poly.type
_entity_poly.pdbx_seq_one_letter_code
_entity_poly.pdbx_strand_id
1 'polypeptide(L)'
;MVVSANRLELLQIADAVAREKSIDREIVLAAMADAIQKAARSRYGTESNIKADINPKTGEMKLQRLLEVVEHAEDYSREIPLLLARDRNPDAQIGDFIADPLPPMDFGRIAAQSAKQVI
;
A
#
# COMPACT_ATOMS: atom_id res chain seq x y z
N MET A 1 4.81 -20.12 8.01
CA MET A 1 6.12 -19.50 8.31
C MET A 1 6.65 -18.98 6.99
N VAL A 2 6.92 -17.70 6.72
CA VAL A 2 7.41 -16.60 7.57
C VAL A 2 7.08 -15.31 6.79
N VAL A 3 6.28 -14.39 7.32
CA VAL A 3 6.28 -12.96 6.90
C VAL A 3 5.72 -12.06 8.03
N SER A 4 5.84 -12.54 9.28
CA SER A 4 5.44 -11.81 10.48
C SER A 4 6.61 -10.99 10.98
N ALA A 5 7.20 -10.14 10.13
CA ALA A 5 8.11 -9.08 10.60
C ALA A 5 7.27 -8.02 11.33
N ASN A 6 6.78 -8.45 12.49
CA ASN A 6 6.32 -7.73 13.64
C ASN A 6 5.40 -6.52 13.38
N ARG A 7 4.16 -6.82 12.97
CA ARG A 7 3.02 -5.88 12.96
C ARG A 7 2.97 -5.02 14.23
N LEU A 8 3.27 -5.63 15.38
CA LEU A 8 3.31 -4.95 16.67
C LEU A 8 4.52 -4.02 16.82
N GLU A 9 5.72 -4.39 16.33
CA GLU A 9 6.85 -3.46 16.33
C GLU A 9 6.60 -2.27 15.43
N LEU A 10 5.95 -2.44 14.27
CA LEU A 10 5.62 -1.32 13.40
C LEU A 10 4.73 -0.30 14.11
N LEU A 11 3.71 -0.78 14.83
CA LEU A 11 2.86 0.09 15.64
C LEU A 11 3.65 0.75 16.78
N GLN A 12 4.51 -0.01 17.48
CA GLN A 12 5.34 0.54 18.56
C GLN A 12 6.33 1.60 18.07
N ILE A 13 6.94 1.40 16.90
CA ILE A 13 7.82 2.38 16.27
C ILE A 13 7.03 3.62 15.88
N ALA A 14 5.84 3.45 15.29
CA ALA A 14 4.98 4.56 14.95
C ALA A 14 4.53 5.35 16.19
N ASP A 15 4.15 4.67 17.27
CA ASP A 15 3.80 5.27 18.58
C ASP A 15 4.98 6.05 19.17
N ALA A 16 6.18 5.47 19.13
CA ALA A 16 7.39 6.10 19.66
C ALA A 16 7.74 7.38 18.89
N VAL A 17 7.74 7.32 17.56
CA VAL A 17 8.03 8.47 16.68
C VAL A 17 6.95 9.55 16.83
N ALA A 18 5.67 9.15 16.88
CA ALA A 18 4.55 10.07 17.07
C ALA A 18 4.71 10.87 18.38
N ARG A 19 5.09 10.19 19.46
CA ARG A 19 5.34 10.81 20.76
C ARG A 19 6.58 11.69 20.76
N GLU A 20 7.68 11.25 20.16
CA GLU A 20 8.93 12.01 20.07
C GLU A 20 8.74 13.32 19.31
N LYS A 21 7.99 13.26 18.21
CA LYS A 21 7.78 14.37 17.30
C LYS A 21 6.51 15.18 17.59
N SER A 22 5.73 14.78 18.60
CA SER A 22 4.45 15.40 18.99
C SER A 22 3.46 15.54 17.83
N ILE A 23 3.32 14.49 17.02
CA ILE A 23 2.38 14.40 15.90
C ILE A 23 1.45 13.20 16.04
N ASP A 24 0.35 13.20 15.29
CA ASP A 24 -0.56 12.07 15.28
C ASP A 24 0.10 10.82 14.69
N ARG A 25 -0.13 9.68 15.35
CA ARG A 25 0.35 8.38 14.89
C ARG A 25 -0.11 8.04 13.49
N GLU A 26 -1.30 8.47 13.11
CA GLU A 26 -1.83 8.25 11.76
C GLU A 26 -0.95 8.91 10.69
N ILE A 27 -0.38 10.09 10.99
CA ILE A 27 0.55 10.79 10.10
C ILE A 27 1.84 9.97 9.95
N VAL A 28 2.37 9.42 11.04
CA VAL A 28 3.56 8.56 11.00
C VAL A 28 3.30 7.29 10.20
N LEU A 29 2.17 6.62 10.44
CA LEU A 29 1.78 5.42 9.71
C LEU A 29 1.56 5.70 8.22
N ALA A 30 0.95 6.82 7.87
CA ALA A 30 0.79 7.25 6.48
C ALA A 30 2.14 7.47 5.79
N ALA A 31 3.09 8.13 6.47
CA ALA A 31 4.43 8.35 5.92
C ALA A 31 5.23 7.03 5.79
N MET A 32 5.09 6.12 6.75
CA MET A 32 5.64 4.76 6.64
C MET A 32 5.03 4.02 5.44
N ALA A 33 3.71 4.10 5.26
CA ALA A 33 3.00 3.49 4.14
C ALA A 33 3.47 4.07 2.79
N ASP A 34 3.67 5.39 2.68
CA ASP A 34 4.20 6.02 1.46
C ASP A 34 5.62 5.53 1.12
N ALA A 35 6.49 5.37 2.12
CA ALA A 35 7.82 4.83 1.89
C ALA A 35 7.79 3.36 1.40
N ILE A 36 6.90 2.55 1.98
CA ILE A 36 6.66 1.18 1.51
C ILE A 36 6.11 1.19 0.09
N GLN A 37 5.17 2.09 -0.21
CA GLN A 37 4.59 2.26 -1.53
C GLN A 37 5.66 2.55 -2.58
N LYS A 38 6.60 3.46 -2.28
CA LYS A 38 7.76 3.76 -3.14
C LYS A 38 8.65 2.53 -3.36
N ALA A 39 8.95 1.78 -2.30
CA ALA A 39 9.72 0.55 -2.40
C ALA A 39 9.00 -0.54 -3.21
N ALA A 40 7.68 -0.64 -3.07
CA ALA A 40 6.85 -1.57 -3.82
C ALA A 40 6.79 -1.22 -5.30
N ARG A 41 6.67 0.08 -5.67
CA ARG A 41 6.73 0.54 -7.06
C ARG A 41 8.04 0.12 -7.73
N SER A 42 9.17 0.24 -7.04
CA SER A 42 10.46 -0.24 -7.58
C SER A 42 10.50 -1.75 -7.87
N ARG A 43 9.66 -2.57 -7.23
CA ARG A 43 9.63 -4.04 -7.41
C ARG A 43 8.58 -4.52 -8.40
N TYR A 44 7.39 -3.95 -8.35
CA TYR A 44 6.25 -4.39 -9.15
C TYR A 44 6.08 -3.58 -10.45
N GLY A 45 6.88 -2.53 -10.64
CA GLY A 45 6.84 -1.65 -11.80
C GLY A 45 6.62 -0.21 -11.34
N THR A 46 7.58 0.66 -11.63
CA THR A 46 7.55 2.09 -11.27
C THR A 46 6.28 2.77 -11.79
N GLU A 47 5.81 2.23 -12.90
CA GLU A 47 4.66 2.67 -13.62
C GLU A 47 3.33 2.27 -12.90
N SER A 48 3.27 1.14 -12.21
CA SER A 48 2.03 0.69 -11.55
C SER A 48 1.56 1.63 -10.45
N ASN A 49 0.25 1.91 -10.42
CA ASN A 49 -0.36 2.69 -9.35
C ASN A 49 -0.54 1.82 -8.09
N ILE A 50 0.54 1.65 -7.35
CA ILE A 50 0.53 0.86 -6.12
C ILE A 50 0.15 1.76 -4.95
N LYS A 51 -0.73 1.24 -4.09
CA LYS A 51 -1.14 1.78 -2.81
C LYS A 51 -0.76 0.82 -1.69
N ALA A 52 -0.05 1.34 -0.70
CA ALA A 52 0.22 0.63 0.55
C ALA A 52 -0.59 1.27 1.66
N ASP A 53 -1.16 0.44 2.54
CA ASP A 53 -1.94 0.86 3.70
C ASP A 53 -1.50 0.05 4.93
N ILE A 54 -1.49 0.68 6.10
CA ILE A 54 -1.16 0.03 7.37
C ILE A 54 -2.32 0.23 8.32
N ASN A 55 -2.93 -0.86 8.77
CA ASN A 55 -4.01 -0.81 9.72
C ASN A 55 -3.49 -0.30 11.08
N PRO A 56 -3.97 0.85 11.60
CA PRO A 56 -3.46 1.46 12.82
C PRO A 56 -3.80 0.68 14.10
N LYS A 57 -4.71 -0.28 14.03
CA LYS A 57 -5.13 -1.12 15.17
C LYS A 57 -4.41 -2.46 15.18
N THR A 58 -4.27 -3.09 14.00
CA THR A 58 -3.73 -4.45 13.89
C THR A 58 -2.28 -4.49 13.42
N GLY A 59 -1.77 -3.38 12.86
CA GLY A 59 -0.47 -3.31 12.21
C GLY A 59 -0.41 -4.14 10.92
N GLU A 60 -1.57 -4.59 10.41
CA GLU A 60 -1.64 -5.33 9.15
C GLU A 60 -1.38 -4.40 7.98
N MET A 61 -0.40 -4.77 7.17
CA MET A 61 -0.06 -4.04 5.96
C MET A 61 -0.79 -4.65 4.77
N LYS A 62 -1.45 -3.81 3.98
CA LYS A 62 -2.09 -4.17 2.73
C LYS A 62 -1.39 -3.49 1.58
N LEU A 63 -1.10 -4.26 0.54
CA LEU A 63 -0.56 -3.75 -0.71
C LEU A 63 -1.57 -4.02 -1.81
N GLN A 64 -1.96 -2.97 -2.52
CA GLN A 64 -2.93 -3.06 -3.59
C GLN A 64 -2.42 -2.29 -4.79
N ARG A 65 -2.65 -2.83 -5.97
CA ARG A 65 -2.45 -2.15 -7.24
C ARG A 65 -3.79 -1.62 -7.72
N LEU A 66 -3.84 -0.35 -8.09
CA LEU A 66 -5.01 0.26 -8.69
C LEU A 66 -4.90 0.11 -10.20
N LEU A 67 -5.87 -0.60 -10.77
CA LEU A 67 -6.03 -0.79 -12.20
C LEU A 67 -7.12 0.14 -12.71
N GLU A 68 -6.80 1.00 -13.67
CA GLU A 68 -7.75 1.89 -14.32
C GLU A 68 -8.69 1.08 -15.22
N VAL A 69 -9.99 1.32 -15.09
CA VAL A 69 -11.00 0.64 -15.90
C VAL A 69 -11.07 1.32 -17.26
N VAL A 70 -10.71 0.57 -18.31
CA VAL A 70 -10.68 1.05 -19.69
C VAL A 70 -11.51 0.16 -20.60
N GLU A 71 -11.85 0.64 -21.79
CA GLU A 71 -12.57 -0.17 -22.78
C GLU A 71 -11.68 -1.28 -23.36
N HIS A 72 -10.46 -0.92 -23.73
CA HIS A 72 -9.42 -1.82 -24.23
C HIS A 72 -8.12 -1.57 -23.48
N ALA A 73 -7.62 -2.59 -22.79
CA ALA A 73 -6.36 -2.49 -22.06
C ALA A 73 -5.17 -2.63 -23.01
N GLU A 74 -4.32 -1.62 -23.05
CA GLU A 74 -3.01 -1.63 -23.72
C GLU A 74 -1.92 -2.05 -22.74
N ASP A 75 -2.05 -1.67 -21.46
CA ASP A 75 -1.12 -2.03 -20.39
C ASP A 75 -1.83 -2.71 -19.22
N TYR A 76 -1.90 -4.05 -19.25
CA TYR A 76 -2.46 -4.89 -18.17
C TYR A 76 -1.73 -4.75 -16.82
N SER A 77 -0.60 -4.05 -16.76
CA SER A 77 0.04 -3.71 -15.49
C SER A 77 -0.69 -2.57 -14.76
N ARG A 78 -1.41 -1.71 -15.49
CA ARG A 78 -2.08 -0.48 -15.00
C ARG A 78 -3.56 -0.42 -15.32
N GLU A 79 -4.01 -1.21 -16.26
CA GLU A 79 -5.35 -1.13 -16.83
C GLU A 79 -6.08 -2.46 -16.67
N ILE A 80 -7.40 -2.39 -16.60
CA ILE A 80 -8.30 -3.53 -16.61
C ILE A 80 -9.46 -3.25 -17.57
N PRO A 81 -9.76 -4.17 -18.51
CA PRO A 81 -10.93 -4.04 -19.36
C PRO A 81 -12.21 -3.98 -18.53
N LEU A 82 -13.17 -3.14 -18.93
CA LEU A 82 -14.47 -2.98 -18.27
C LEU A 82 -15.16 -4.32 -17.96
N LEU A 83 -15.05 -5.28 -18.88
CA LEU A 83 -15.61 -6.62 -18.70
C LEU A 83 -15.03 -7.32 -17.45
N LEU A 84 -13.70 -7.32 -17.30
CA LEU A 84 -13.02 -7.92 -16.15
C LEU A 84 -13.19 -7.08 -14.87
N ALA A 85 -13.31 -5.76 -15.01
CA ALA A 85 -13.61 -4.88 -13.89
C ALA A 85 -14.98 -5.21 -13.29
N ARG A 86 -15.99 -5.46 -14.15
CA ARG A 86 -17.35 -5.81 -13.75
C ARG A 86 -17.49 -7.16 -13.06
N ASP A 87 -16.61 -8.12 -13.37
CA ASP A 87 -16.55 -9.39 -12.62
C ASP A 87 -16.17 -9.18 -11.15
N ARG A 88 -15.41 -8.13 -10.84
CA ARG A 88 -14.95 -7.78 -9.48
C ARG A 88 -15.87 -6.76 -8.81
N ASN A 89 -16.36 -5.80 -9.56
CA ASN A 89 -17.30 -4.78 -9.13
C ASN A 89 -18.33 -4.53 -10.23
N PRO A 90 -19.56 -5.08 -10.14
CA PRO A 90 -20.58 -4.94 -11.18
C PRO A 90 -20.93 -3.49 -11.56
N ASP A 91 -20.74 -2.56 -10.62
CA ASP A 91 -21.02 -1.14 -10.82
C ASP A 91 -19.85 -0.37 -11.45
N ALA A 92 -18.73 -1.04 -11.76
CA ALA A 92 -17.56 -0.40 -12.37
C ALA A 92 -17.88 0.27 -13.71
N GLN A 93 -17.34 1.47 -13.88
CA GLN A 93 -17.43 2.32 -15.07
C GLN A 93 -16.04 2.61 -15.63
N ILE A 94 -15.97 2.99 -16.91
CA ILE A 94 -14.71 3.43 -17.52
C ILE A 94 -14.22 4.69 -16.79
N GLY A 95 -12.94 4.70 -16.44
CA GLY A 95 -12.29 5.74 -15.62
C GLY A 95 -12.28 5.45 -14.11
N ASP A 96 -12.96 4.39 -13.64
CA ASP A 96 -12.85 3.94 -12.25
C ASP A 96 -11.51 3.23 -12.00
N PHE A 97 -11.23 2.93 -10.73
CA PHE A 97 -10.09 2.12 -10.33
C PHE A 97 -10.53 0.86 -9.60
N ILE A 98 -10.01 -0.29 -10.03
CA ILE A 98 -10.15 -1.58 -9.34
C ILE A 98 -8.90 -1.84 -8.52
N ALA A 99 -9.09 -2.11 -7.23
CA ALA A 99 -8.00 -2.52 -6.35
C ALA A 99 -7.71 -4.02 -6.51
N ASP A 100 -6.50 -4.33 -6.95
CA ASP A 100 -5.98 -5.68 -7.12
C ASP A 100 -4.97 -5.98 -5.98
N PRO A 101 -5.30 -6.88 -5.03
CA PRO A 101 -4.42 -7.16 -3.90
C PRO A 101 -3.12 -7.80 -4.37
N LEU A 102 -2.00 -7.21 -3.99
CA LEU A 102 -0.67 -7.76 -4.25
C LEU A 102 -0.22 -8.65 -3.09
N PRO A 103 0.59 -9.69 -3.36
CA PRO A 103 1.08 -10.56 -2.30
C PRO A 103 1.87 -9.74 -1.26
N PRO A 104 1.68 -10.02 0.04
CA PRO A 104 2.41 -9.32 1.08
C PRO A 104 3.90 -9.62 0.95
N MET A 105 4.74 -8.58 1.00
CA MET A 105 6.20 -8.72 1.04
C MET A 105 6.75 -8.22 2.36
N ASP A 106 7.96 -8.66 2.71
CA ASP A 106 8.71 -8.19 3.87
C ASP A 106 9.21 -6.74 3.69
N PHE A 107 8.32 -5.77 3.93
CA PHE A 107 8.68 -4.35 3.99
C PHE A 107 8.85 -3.82 5.41
N GLY A 108 8.74 -4.68 6.44
CA GLY A 108 8.84 -4.26 7.85
C GLY A 108 10.11 -3.47 8.17
N ARG A 109 11.25 -3.85 7.58
CA ARG A 109 12.52 -3.14 7.74
C ARG A 109 12.50 -1.74 7.10
N ILE A 110 11.93 -1.61 5.91
CA ILE A 110 11.82 -0.34 5.19
C ILE A 110 10.89 0.59 5.97
N ALA A 111 9.73 0.10 6.38
CA ALA A 111 8.76 0.83 7.18
C ALA A 111 9.37 1.38 8.48
N ALA A 112 10.07 0.53 9.24
CA ALA A 112 10.75 0.91 10.47
C ALA A 112 11.84 1.97 10.26
N GLN A 113 12.63 1.84 9.20
CA GLN A 113 13.66 2.82 8.86
C GLN A 113 13.04 4.16 8.43
N SER A 114 12.00 4.11 7.61
CA SER A 114 11.30 5.30 7.13
C SER A 114 10.57 6.02 8.26
N ALA A 115 9.97 5.29 9.23
CA ALA A 115 9.35 5.88 10.42
C ALA A 115 10.28 6.86 11.14
N LYS A 116 11.56 6.49 11.31
CA LYS A 116 12.57 7.34 11.94
C LYS A 116 12.96 8.55 11.10
N GLN A 117 12.75 8.48 9.78
CA GLN A 117 12.98 9.55 8.83
C GLN A 117 11.73 10.41 8.61
N VAL A 118 10.61 10.08 9.26
CA VAL A 118 9.43 10.95 9.25
C VAL A 118 9.79 12.18 10.09
N ILE A 119 9.99 13.29 9.38
CA ILE A 119 10.43 14.65 9.82
C ILE A 119 11.93 14.87 9.75
#